data_AF-A0A7K7SX53-F1
#
_entry.id   AF-A0A7K7SX53-F1
#
_cell.length_a   1.000
_cell.length_b   1.000
_cell.length_c   1.000
_cell.angle_alpha   90.00
_cell.angle_beta   90.00
_cell.angle_gamma   90.00
#
_symmetry.space_group_name_H-M   'P 1'
#
loop_
_entity.id
_entity.type
_entity.pdbx_description
1 polymer ?
#
loop_
_entity_poly.entity_id
_entity_poly.type
_entity_poly.pdbx_seq_one_letter_code
_entity_poly.pdbx_strand_id
1 'polypeptide(L)'
;MVTWKVKCSSCCLVAYRSDHNETRKLNCSERIMWKYSPDSDPALHIYPVNLGDEGNYTCEITNSEGNFHFFSSLTVIVPPIVTLTYDKSRGAVCQASAGKPAADIFWIPASNHSTEEEVHHPNGTVTRVSYIGWLNSTRPTAVTCLVTHPATNQTLSIDLTNASSSLPYLLIGGAASVAAVSGVTLFLIFRCR
;
A
#
# COMPACT_ATOMS: atom_id res chain seq x y z
N MET A 1 -2.20 34.14 8.09
CA MET A 1 -1.25 33.09 8.51
C MET A 1 -1.91 31.75 8.30
N VAL A 2 -1.22 30.81 7.66
CA VAL A 2 -1.71 29.43 7.44
C VAL A 2 -0.78 28.49 8.17
N THR A 3 -1.31 27.52 8.91
CA THR A 3 -0.51 26.54 9.66
C THR A 3 -1.08 25.14 9.49
N TRP A 4 -0.29 24.21 8.97
CA TRP A 4 -0.57 22.78 9.07
C TRP A 4 0.11 22.19 10.32
N LYS A 5 -0.66 21.48 11.13
CA LYS A 5 -0.25 20.73 12.32
C LYS A 5 -0.63 19.27 12.14
N VAL A 6 0.36 18.37 12.21
CA VAL A 6 0.10 16.92 12.32
C VAL A 6 0.02 16.57 13.79
N LYS A 7 -1.00 15.87 14.30
CA LYS A 7 -1.19 15.68 15.77
C LYS A 7 -0.38 14.49 16.33
N CYS A 8 0.80 14.74 16.95
CA CYS A 8 1.68 13.75 17.66
C CYS A 8 2.52 14.42 18.78
N SER A 9 3.31 13.69 19.57
CA SER A 9 4.18 14.29 20.62
C SER A 9 5.40 15.05 20.07
N SER A 10 5.74 14.85 18.79
CA SER A 10 6.77 15.58 18.01
C SER A 10 6.21 15.99 16.64
N CYS A 11 5.05 16.67 16.64
CA CYS A 11 4.33 17.10 15.44
C CYS A 11 5.20 17.79 14.39
N CYS A 12 5.10 17.35 13.13
CA CYS A 12 5.47 18.20 12.00
C CYS A 12 4.54 19.42 11.95
N LEU A 13 5.14 20.61 11.85
CA LEU A 13 4.45 21.88 11.65
C LEU A 13 4.99 22.58 10.42
N VAL A 14 4.10 22.95 9.50
CA VAL A 14 4.41 23.77 8.32
C VAL A 14 3.52 25.01 8.39
N ALA A 15 4.14 26.18 8.57
CA ALA A 15 3.44 27.46 8.67
C ALA A 15 3.89 28.41 7.57
N TYR A 16 2.95 29.18 7.05
CA TYR A 16 3.20 30.23 6.09
C TYR A 16 2.61 31.56 6.60
N ARG A 17 3.45 32.59 6.55
CA ARG A 17 3.13 33.97 6.93
C ARG A 17 3.18 34.85 5.68
N SER A 18 2.01 35.33 5.27
CA SER A 18 1.84 36.17 4.08
C SER A 18 2.42 37.57 4.23
N ASP A 19 2.51 38.10 5.45
CA ASP A 19 3.03 39.45 5.73
C ASP A 19 4.55 39.58 5.49
N HIS A 20 5.30 38.50 5.72
CA HIS A 20 6.74 38.42 5.45
C HIS A 20 7.06 37.57 4.22
N ASN A 21 6.05 36.96 3.60
CA ASN A 21 6.20 35.94 2.58
C ASN A 21 7.18 34.82 3.00
N GLU A 22 7.01 34.32 4.23
CA GLU A 22 7.93 33.37 4.85
C GLU A 22 7.24 32.05 5.19
N THR A 23 7.92 30.94 4.88
CA THR A 23 7.53 29.60 5.34
C THR A 23 8.43 29.15 6.48
N ARG A 24 7.82 28.72 7.59
CA ARG A 24 8.50 28.08 8.71
C ARG A 24 8.12 26.61 8.78
N LYS A 25 9.12 25.74 8.85
CA LYS A 25 8.97 24.29 8.94
C LYS A 25 9.68 23.78 10.20
N LEU A 26 8.99 22.97 11.00
CA LEU A 26 9.50 22.45 12.27
C LEU A 26 9.23 20.95 12.36
N ASN A 27 10.26 20.15 12.65
CA ASN A 27 10.17 18.70 12.87
C ASN A 27 9.50 17.92 11.71
N CYS A 28 9.58 18.45 10.49
CA CYS A 28 9.00 17.84 9.30
C CYS A 28 10.10 17.24 8.41
N SER A 29 9.81 16.12 7.75
CA SER A 29 10.65 15.59 6.68
C SER A 29 10.70 16.56 5.48
N GLU A 30 11.81 16.57 4.75
CA GLU A 30 11.94 17.34 3.49
C GLU A 30 10.91 16.99 2.41
N ARG A 31 10.33 15.79 2.51
CA ARG A 31 9.25 15.30 1.64
C ARG A 31 7.94 16.10 1.75
N ILE A 32 7.76 16.84 2.86
CA ILE A 32 6.58 17.64 3.12
C ILE A 32 6.84 19.08 2.66
N MET A 33 6.05 19.54 1.69
CA MET A 33 6.20 20.85 1.05
C MET A 33 4.84 21.44 0.67
N TRP A 34 4.82 22.71 0.29
CA TRP A 34 3.64 23.30 -0.35
C TRP A 34 3.53 22.79 -1.79
N LYS A 35 2.31 22.43 -2.23
CA LYS A 35 2.09 22.05 -3.63
C LYS A 35 2.16 23.25 -4.56
N TYR A 36 1.60 24.37 -4.11
CA TYR A 36 1.50 25.63 -4.83
C TYR A 36 1.97 26.76 -3.92
N SER A 37 2.02 27.99 -4.43
CA SER A 37 2.28 29.15 -3.58
C SER A 37 1.21 29.25 -2.48
N PRO A 38 1.58 29.21 -1.19
CA PRO A 38 0.64 29.13 -0.08
C PRO A 38 -0.26 30.36 0.07
N ASP A 39 0.10 31.50 -0.53
CA ASP A 39 -0.79 32.66 -0.71
C ASP A 39 -2.02 32.38 -1.57
N SER A 40 -1.88 31.48 -2.55
CA SER A 40 -2.92 31.17 -3.53
C SER A 40 -3.69 29.90 -3.18
N ASP A 41 -2.97 28.81 -2.88
CA ASP A 41 -3.53 27.52 -2.49
C ASP A 41 -2.61 26.93 -1.41
N PRO A 42 -2.99 27.01 -0.12
CA PRO A 42 -2.24 26.45 1.00
C PRO A 42 -2.32 24.91 1.06
N ALA A 43 -2.11 24.26 -0.07
CA ALA A 43 -2.16 22.82 -0.19
C ALA A 43 -0.84 22.16 0.24
N LEU A 44 -0.94 21.21 1.16
CA LEU A 44 0.21 20.41 1.60
C LEU A 44 0.45 19.25 0.63
N HIS A 45 1.70 19.04 0.26
CA HIS A 45 2.17 17.96 -0.59
C HIS A 45 3.16 17.08 0.17
N ILE A 46 2.95 15.76 0.10
CA ILE A 46 3.84 14.77 0.70
C ILE A 46 4.29 13.81 -0.41
N TYR A 47 5.60 13.80 -0.68
CA TYR A 47 6.17 12.90 -1.68
C TYR A 47 7.65 12.56 -1.41
N PRO A 48 8.06 11.27 -1.47
CA PRO A 48 7.21 10.08 -1.54
C PRO A 48 6.45 9.84 -0.23
N VAL A 49 5.32 9.14 -0.31
CA VAL A 49 4.47 8.78 0.86
C VAL A 49 5.02 7.53 1.53
N ASN A 50 5.09 7.53 2.87
CA ASN A 50 5.49 6.40 3.69
C ASN A 50 4.39 6.02 4.70
N LEU A 51 4.42 4.78 5.19
CA LEU A 51 3.49 4.29 6.23
C LEU A 51 3.45 5.18 7.48
N GLY A 52 4.60 5.75 7.88
CA GLY A 52 4.68 6.64 9.04
C GLY A 52 4.05 8.02 8.83
N ASP A 53 3.65 8.37 7.62
CA ASP A 53 2.92 9.63 7.35
C ASP A 53 1.41 9.50 7.67
N GLU A 54 0.93 8.29 7.96
CA GLU A 54 -0.45 8.01 8.37
C GLU A 54 -0.83 8.76 9.64
N GLY A 55 -2.01 9.39 9.65
CA GLY A 55 -2.48 10.12 10.81
C GLY A 55 -3.44 11.27 10.50
N ASN A 56 -3.67 12.11 11.51
CA ASN A 56 -4.58 13.24 11.41
C ASN A 56 -3.81 14.55 11.19
N TYR A 57 -4.15 15.22 10.10
CA TYR A 57 -3.63 16.50 9.66
C TYR A 57 -4.66 17.59 9.96
N THR A 58 -4.22 18.65 10.61
CA THR A 58 -5.04 19.82 10.90
C THR A 58 -4.46 21.02 10.16
N CYS A 59 -5.27 21.72 9.38
CA CYS A 59 -4.92 23.03 8.88
C CYS A 59 -5.61 24.09 9.72
N GLU A 60 -4.91 25.19 9.97
CA GLU A 60 -5.38 26.36 10.69
C GLU A 60 -5.12 27.60 9.83
N ILE A 61 -6.16 28.36 9.53
CA ILE A 61 -6.05 29.64 8.82
C ILE A 61 -6.48 30.74 9.77
N THR A 62 -5.57 31.69 10.01
CA THR A 62 -5.82 32.91 10.80
C THR A 62 -5.76 34.12 9.89
N ASN A 63 -6.84 34.88 9.82
CA ASN A 63 -6.94 36.16 9.12
C ASN A 63 -7.66 37.20 10.00
N SER A 64 -7.96 38.38 9.46
CA SER A 64 -8.70 39.44 10.17
C SER A 64 -10.14 39.07 10.50
N GLU A 65 -10.71 38.07 9.83
CA GLU A 65 -12.09 37.62 10.01
C GLU A 65 -12.22 36.56 11.10
N GLY A 66 -11.13 35.84 11.40
CA GLY A 66 -11.08 34.87 12.49
C GLY A 66 -10.05 33.77 12.30
N ASN A 67 -10.22 32.70 13.09
CA ASN A 67 -9.43 31.48 13.06
C ASN A 67 -10.29 30.33 12.56
N PHE A 68 -9.85 29.65 11.52
CA PHE A 68 -10.53 28.52 10.89
C PHE A 68 -9.68 27.27 11.02
N HIS A 69 -10.31 26.13 11.34
CA HIS A 69 -9.62 24.85 11.48
C HIS A 69 -10.25 23.80 10.57
N PHE A 70 -9.41 23.08 9.81
CA PHE A 70 -9.81 22.00 8.90
C PHE A 70 -9.07 20.73 9.27
N PHE A 71 -9.77 19.60 9.26
CA PHE A 71 -9.22 18.31 9.67
C PHE A 71 -9.24 17.34 8.50
N SER A 72 -8.17 16.57 8.34
CA SER A 72 -8.04 15.54 7.31
C SER A 72 -7.34 14.32 7.89
N SER A 73 -7.86 13.14 7.59
CA SER A 73 -7.24 11.87 7.97
C SER A 73 -6.56 11.27 6.74
N LEU A 74 -5.28 10.93 6.91
CA LEU A 74 -4.48 10.25 5.89
C LEU A 74 -4.38 8.77 6.26
N THR A 75 -4.88 7.90 5.39
CA THR A 75 -4.61 6.45 5.42
C THR A 75 -3.70 6.06 4.26
N VAL A 76 -2.67 5.27 4.53
CA VAL A 76 -1.75 4.74 3.51
C VAL A 76 -2.19 3.33 3.08
N ILE A 77 -2.21 3.10 1.76
CA ILE A 77 -2.51 1.82 1.12
C ILE A 77 -1.21 1.23 0.57
N VAL A 78 -0.95 -0.05 0.86
CA VAL A 78 0.22 -0.78 0.38
C VAL A 78 -0.26 -1.97 -0.45
N PRO A 79 0.08 -2.07 -1.74
CA PRO A 79 -0.28 -3.23 -2.56
C PRO A 79 0.45 -4.48 -2.07
N PRO A 80 -0.23 -5.64 -1.95
CA PRO A 80 0.41 -6.88 -1.54
C PRO A 80 1.27 -7.47 -2.66
N ILE A 81 2.30 -8.22 -2.27
CA ILE A 81 3.04 -9.10 -3.18
C ILE A 81 2.33 -10.45 -3.17
N VAL A 82 1.81 -10.88 -4.33
CA VAL A 82 1.06 -12.13 -4.44
C VAL A 82 1.95 -13.24 -4.99
N THR A 83 1.96 -14.38 -4.32
CA THR A 83 2.64 -15.59 -4.77
C THR A 83 1.71 -16.78 -4.70
N LEU A 84 1.76 -17.64 -5.73
CA LEU A 84 1.05 -18.90 -5.79
C LEU A 84 2.05 -20.04 -5.95
N THR A 85 2.08 -20.96 -5.00
CA THR A 85 2.96 -22.12 -5.00
C THR A 85 2.18 -23.42 -4.77
N TYR A 86 2.81 -24.55 -5.04
CA TYR A 86 2.23 -25.86 -4.78
C TYR A 86 3.22 -26.74 -4.04
N ASP A 87 2.77 -27.32 -2.92
CA ASP A 87 3.47 -28.31 -2.14
C ASP A 87 2.65 -29.60 -2.11
N LYS A 88 3.28 -30.73 -2.42
CA LYS A 88 2.64 -32.05 -2.39
C LYS A 88 2.07 -32.39 -1.01
N SER A 89 2.62 -31.83 0.07
CA SER A 89 2.19 -32.07 1.45
C SER A 89 1.09 -31.12 1.95
N ARG A 90 1.08 -29.86 1.47
CA ARG A 90 0.18 -28.79 1.94
C ARG A 90 -0.85 -28.31 0.91
N GLY A 91 -0.79 -28.82 -0.32
CA GLY A 91 -1.66 -28.37 -1.41
C GLY A 91 -1.14 -27.11 -2.09
N ALA A 92 -2.02 -26.38 -2.77
CA ALA A 92 -1.69 -25.08 -3.33
C ALA A 92 -1.76 -24.00 -2.25
N VAL A 93 -0.82 -23.06 -2.29
CA VAL A 93 -0.68 -21.99 -1.31
C VAL A 93 -0.68 -20.66 -2.04
N CYS A 94 -1.65 -19.82 -1.74
CA CYS A 94 -1.68 -18.45 -2.23
C CYS A 94 -1.41 -17.50 -1.07
N GLN A 95 -0.42 -16.64 -1.24
CA GLN A 95 0.02 -15.70 -0.23
C GLN A 95 -0.03 -14.29 -0.78
N ALA A 96 -0.74 -13.41 -0.08
CA ALA A 96 -0.75 -11.97 -0.31
C ALA A 96 0.05 -11.29 0.81
N SER A 97 1.32 -10.98 0.52
CA SER A 97 2.28 -10.48 1.51
C SER A 97 2.24 -8.98 1.69
N ALA A 98 2.30 -8.56 2.95
CA ALA A 98 2.51 -7.19 3.41
C ALA A 98 1.59 -6.13 2.77
N GLY A 99 0.32 -6.48 2.51
CA GLY A 99 -0.69 -5.53 2.03
C GLY A 99 -1.26 -4.65 3.15
N LYS A 100 -1.67 -3.42 2.82
CA LYS A 100 -2.46 -2.55 3.71
C LYS A 100 -3.62 -1.93 2.91
N PRO A 101 -4.89 -2.20 3.25
CA PRO A 101 -5.35 -3.18 4.24
C PRO A 101 -5.02 -4.64 3.82
N ALA A 102 -5.40 -5.62 4.65
CA ALA A 102 -5.32 -7.03 4.28
C ALA A 102 -6.06 -7.28 2.95
N ALA A 103 -5.49 -8.12 2.09
CA ALA A 103 -6.12 -8.52 0.84
C ALA A 103 -7.00 -9.76 1.05
N ASP A 104 -8.08 -9.87 0.28
CA ASP A 104 -8.92 -11.07 0.29
C ASP A 104 -8.45 -12.06 -0.78
N ILE A 105 -8.55 -13.35 -0.47
CA ILE A 105 -8.07 -14.44 -1.32
C ILE A 105 -9.24 -15.36 -1.64
N PHE A 106 -9.43 -15.67 -2.91
CA PHE A 106 -10.45 -16.59 -3.40
C PHE A 106 -9.83 -17.64 -4.33
N TRP A 107 -10.45 -18.82 -4.39
CA TRP A 107 -9.98 -19.94 -5.20
C TRP A 107 -10.98 -20.30 -6.30
N ILE A 108 -10.43 -20.70 -7.46
CA ILE A 108 -11.19 -21.33 -8.54
C ILE A 108 -10.48 -22.65 -8.91
N PRO A 109 -11.17 -23.80 -8.88
CA PRO A 109 -12.55 -23.98 -8.43
C PRO A 109 -12.71 -23.69 -6.93
N ALA A 110 -13.87 -23.18 -6.54
CA ALA A 110 -14.18 -22.92 -5.14
C ALA A 110 -14.15 -24.24 -4.35
N SER A 111 -13.58 -24.19 -3.15
CA SER A 111 -13.49 -25.33 -2.23
C SER A 111 -13.83 -24.88 -0.82
N ASN A 112 -14.56 -25.73 -0.09
CA ASN A 112 -14.84 -25.56 1.33
C ASN A 112 -13.69 -26.03 2.24
N HIS A 113 -12.66 -26.66 1.66
CA HIS A 113 -11.49 -27.18 2.38
C HIS A 113 -10.31 -26.19 2.37
N SER A 114 -10.54 -24.91 2.07
CA SER A 114 -9.50 -23.90 2.18
C SER A 114 -9.32 -23.46 3.64
N THR A 115 -8.07 -23.30 4.07
CA THR A 115 -7.72 -22.74 5.37
C THR A 115 -6.96 -21.43 5.18
N GLU A 116 -7.21 -20.45 6.05
CA GLU A 116 -6.59 -19.13 5.97
C GLU A 116 -5.79 -18.83 7.24
N GLU A 117 -4.64 -18.19 7.04
CA GLU A 117 -3.78 -17.69 8.09
C GLU A 117 -3.50 -16.20 7.84
N GLU A 118 -3.43 -15.43 8.92
CA GLU A 118 -3.15 -14.00 8.86
C GLU A 118 -2.03 -13.64 9.83
N VAL A 119 -1.07 -12.84 9.34
CA VAL A 119 0.05 -12.34 10.12
C VAL A 119 0.04 -10.81 10.06
N HIS A 120 -0.11 -10.19 11.22
CA HIS A 120 -0.02 -8.74 11.38
C HIS A 120 1.43 -8.31 11.62
N HIS A 121 1.91 -7.36 10.83
CA HIS A 121 3.25 -6.81 10.96
C HIS A 121 3.26 -5.55 11.83
N PRO A 122 4.34 -5.26 12.56
CA PRO A 122 4.45 -4.05 13.39
C PRO A 122 4.31 -2.73 12.63
N ASN A 123 4.57 -2.71 11.33
CA ASN A 123 4.41 -1.54 10.45
C ASN A 123 2.96 -1.33 9.97
N GLY A 124 2.01 -2.16 10.44
CA GLY A 124 0.59 -2.06 10.12
C GLY A 124 0.19 -2.73 8.80
N THR A 125 1.10 -3.42 8.11
CA THR A 125 0.73 -4.28 6.98
C THR A 125 0.31 -5.67 7.45
N VAL A 126 -0.37 -6.40 6.57
CA VAL A 126 -0.90 -7.73 6.84
C VAL A 126 -0.49 -8.69 5.74
N THR A 127 -0.10 -9.90 6.13
CA THR A 127 0.11 -11.02 5.21
C THR A 127 -1.00 -12.03 5.41
N ARG A 128 -1.79 -12.28 4.37
CA ARG A 128 -2.80 -13.34 4.35
C ARG A 128 -2.32 -14.49 3.50
N VAL A 129 -2.46 -15.71 4.00
CA VAL A 129 -2.10 -16.94 3.31
C VAL A 129 -3.32 -17.84 3.29
N SER A 130 -3.68 -18.35 2.11
CA SER A 130 -4.73 -19.34 1.93
C SER A 130 -4.14 -20.63 1.38
N TYR A 131 -4.54 -21.74 1.96
CA TYR A 131 -4.12 -23.08 1.56
C TYR A 131 -5.31 -23.85 1.03
N ILE A 132 -5.14 -24.58 -0.06
CA ILE A 132 -6.17 -25.45 -0.63
C ILE A 132 -5.57 -26.81 -0.97
N GLY A 133 -6.12 -27.86 -0.36
CA GLY A 133 -5.70 -29.25 -0.55
C GLY A 133 -6.87 -30.15 -0.97
N TRP A 134 -6.53 -31.28 -1.60
CA TRP A 134 -7.48 -32.30 -2.06
C TRP A 134 -7.12 -33.65 -1.47
N LEU A 135 -7.34 -33.82 -0.17
CA LEU A 135 -7.03 -35.07 0.54
C LEU A 135 -8.04 -36.20 0.20
N ASN A 136 -9.29 -35.86 -0.11
CA ASN A 136 -10.39 -36.82 -0.34
C ASN A 136 -11.24 -36.51 -1.59
N SER A 137 -10.75 -35.67 -2.50
CA SER A 137 -11.48 -35.29 -3.73
C SER A 137 -10.57 -35.36 -4.95
N THR A 138 -11.17 -35.45 -6.12
CA THR A 138 -10.44 -35.44 -7.39
C THR A 138 -9.64 -34.16 -7.50
N ARG A 139 -8.31 -34.29 -7.56
CA ARG A 139 -7.42 -33.15 -7.74
C ARG A 139 -7.74 -32.47 -9.08
N PRO A 140 -8.00 -31.16 -9.12
CA PRO A 140 -8.24 -30.44 -10.36
C PRO A 140 -6.97 -30.38 -11.20
N THR A 141 -7.11 -30.14 -12.50
CA THR A 141 -5.97 -29.99 -13.42
C THR A 141 -5.20 -28.70 -13.15
N ALA A 142 -5.90 -27.62 -12.81
CA ALA A 142 -5.30 -26.35 -12.45
C ALA A 142 -6.10 -25.70 -11.33
N VAL A 143 -5.43 -24.80 -10.61
CA VAL A 143 -6.09 -23.91 -9.65
C VAL A 143 -5.69 -22.48 -9.88
N THR A 144 -6.64 -21.60 -9.62
CA THR A 144 -6.48 -20.16 -9.76
C THR A 144 -6.73 -19.51 -8.40
N CYS A 145 -5.78 -18.69 -7.97
CA CYS A 145 -5.94 -17.78 -6.86
C CYS A 145 -6.30 -16.39 -7.37
N LEU A 146 -7.39 -15.83 -6.85
CA LEU A 146 -7.83 -14.46 -7.06
C LEU A 146 -7.57 -13.67 -5.78
N VAL A 147 -6.80 -12.59 -5.89
CA VAL A 147 -6.51 -11.67 -4.80
C VAL A 147 -7.14 -10.32 -5.08
N THR A 148 -7.98 -9.83 -4.17
CA THR A 148 -8.60 -8.51 -4.28
C THR A 148 -8.04 -7.57 -3.23
N HIS A 149 -7.60 -6.38 -3.67
CA HIS A 149 -7.05 -5.35 -2.80
C HIS A 149 -7.36 -3.95 -3.35
N PRO A 150 -7.59 -2.93 -2.50
CA PRO A 150 -7.90 -1.57 -2.96
C PRO A 150 -6.89 -0.96 -3.93
N ALA A 151 -5.60 -1.36 -3.86
CA ALA A 151 -4.58 -0.87 -4.80
C ALA A 151 -4.48 -1.71 -6.08
N THR A 152 -4.80 -3.02 -6.02
CA THR A 152 -4.59 -3.93 -7.15
C THR A 152 -5.37 -5.23 -7.00
N ASN A 153 -5.95 -5.71 -8.10
CA ASN A 153 -6.51 -7.05 -8.18
C ASN A 153 -5.55 -7.94 -8.97
N GLN A 154 -5.23 -9.12 -8.46
CA GLN A 154 -4.27 -10.04 -9.08
C GLN A 154 -4.86 -11.44 -9.19
N THR A 155 -4.54 -12.13 -10.27
CA THR A 155 -4.99 -13.50 -10.52
C THR A 155 -3.80 -14.33 -10.96
N LEU A 156 -3.54 -15.43 -10.25
CA LEU A 156 -2.47 -16.37 -10.55
C LEU A 156 -3.05 -17.77 -10.74
N SER A 157 -2.53 -18.53 -11.69
CA SER A 157 -2.95 -19.91 -11.94
C SER A 157 -1.75 -20.85 -11.96
N ILE A 158 -1.92 -22.07 -11.45
CA ILE A 158 -0.91 -23.14 -11.49
C ILE A 158 -1.53 -24.44 -11.99
N ASP A 159 -0.81 -25.13 -12.87
CA ASP A 159 -1.15 -26.45 -13.37
C ASP A 159 -0.61 -27.53 -12.40
N LEU A 160 -1.50 -28.41 -11.94
CA LEU A 160 -1.23 -29.47 -10.97
C LEU A 160 -0.94 -30.83 -11.63
N THR A 161 -1.06 -30.93 -12.95
CA THR A 161 -0.81 -32.18 -13.71
C THR A 161 0.69 -32.50 -13.81
N ASN A 162 1.54 -31.48 -13.87
CA ASN A 162 2.98 -31.59 -14.11
C ASN A 162 3.88 -31.25 -12.91
N ALA A 163 3.33 -31.11 -11.70
CA ALA A 163 4.12 -30.82 -10.48
C ALA A 163 4.99 -32.02 -9.99
N SER A 164 5.21 -33.00 -10.86
CA SER A 164 6.17 -34.09 -10.71
C SER A 164 7.17 -33.98 -11.86
N SER A 165 8.44 -33.74 -11.51
CA SER A 165 9.63 -33.68 -12.38
C SER A 165 9.71 -32.55 -13.42
N SER A 166 10.27 -31.42 -13.00
CA SER A 166 11.23 -30.71 -13.85
C SER A 166 12.32 -30.08 -12.97
N LEU A 167 13.53 -30.63 -13.06
CA LEU A 167 14.74 -29.90 -12.67
C LEU A 167 14.84 -28.69 -13.61
N PRO A 168 15.00 -27.45 -13.11
CA PRO A 168 15.22 -26.33 -14.00
C PRO A 168 16.63 -26.46 -14.59
N TYR A 169 16.70 -26.83 -15.88
CA TYR A 169 17.88 -26.53 -16.68
C TYR A 169 18.03 -25.01 -16.74
N LEU A 170 19.07 -24.50 -16.08
CA LEU A 170 19.52 -23.11 -16.18
C LEU A 170 20.09 -22.89 -17.59
N LEU A 171 19.26 -22.38 -18.51
CA LEU A 171 19.74 -21.68 -19.68
C LEU A 171 20.05 -20.24 -19.27
N ILE A 172 21.33 -19.95 -19.05
CA ILE A 172 21.84 -18.59 -18.89
C ILE A 172 21.79 -17.92 -20.27
N GLY A 173 20.64 -17.32 -20.58
CA GLY A 173 20.48 -16.38 -21.69
C GLY A 173 20.36 -14.98 -21.12
N GLY A 174 21.45 -14.20 -21.17
CA GLY A 174 21.44 -12.80 -20.74
C GLY A 174 20.48 -11.98 -21.60
N ALA A 175 19.47 -11.40 -20.97
CA ALA A 175 18.64 -10.36 -21.55
C ALA A 175 18.80 -9.08 -20.73
N ALA A 176 19.24 -8.03 -21.40
CA ALA A 176 19.45 -6.71 -20.83
C ALA A 176 18.15 -6.20 -20.20
N SER A 177 18.20 -5.96 -18.89
CA SER A 177 17.15 -5.32 -18.12
C SER A 177 16.93 -3.89 -18.60
N VAL A 178 15.87 -3.67 -19.37
CA VAL A 178 15.26 -2.34 -19.49
C VAL A 178 14.30 -2.23 -18.31
N ALA A 179 14.73 -1.56 -17.26
CA ALA A 179 13.88 -1.22 -16.13
C ALA A 179 12.83 -0.20 -16.59
N ALA A 180 11.64 -0.67 -16.93
CA ALA A 180 10.47 0.18 -17.06
C ALA A 180 10.03 0.59 -15.65
N VAL A 181 10.45 1.77 -15.20
CA VAL A 181 9.92 2.40 -13.99
C VAL A 181 8.54 2.96 -14.34
N SER A 182 7.54 2.09 -14.44
CA SER A 182 6.13 2.50 -14.39
C SER A 182 5.68 2.49 -12.94
N GLY A 183 6.35 3.32 -12.12
CA GLY A 183 5.84 3.65 -10.79
C GLY A 183 4.70 4.63 -10.98
N VAL A 184 3.46 4.19 -10.76
CA VAL A 184 2.38 5.11 -10.42
C VAL A 184 2.77 5.71 -9.07
N THR A 185 3.54 6.79 -9.12
CA THR A 185 4.07 7.47 -7.95
C THR A 185 2.92 8.21 -7.27
N LEU A 186 2.32 7.57 -6.26
CA LEU A 186 1.27 8.16 -5.46
C LEU A 186 1.82 9.40 -4.74
N PHE A 187 1.25 10.55 -5.05
CA PHE A 187 1.39 11.78 -4.28
C PHE A 187 0.05 12.11 -3.62
N LEU A 188 0.10 12.74 -2.45
CA LEU A 188 -1.09 13.18 -1.73
C LEU A 188 -1.10 14.70 -1.63
N ILE A 189 -2.29 15.27 -1.81
CA ILE A 189 -2.54 16.71 -1.76
C ILE A 189 -3.62 16.93 -0.72
N PHE A 190 -3.30 17.68 0.33
CA PHE A 190 -4.30 18.14 1.28
C PHE A 190 -4.61 19.59 1.00
N ARG A 191 -5.87 19.90 0.71
CA ARG A 191 -6.33 21.28 0.55
C ARG A 191 -6.91 21.78 1.86
N CYS A 192 -6.61 23.05 2.16
CA CYS A 192 -7.11 23.72 3.33
C CYS A 192 -8.22 24.70 2.89
N ARG A 193 -9.47 24.24 2.91
CA ARG A 193 -10.67 25.00 2.54
C ARG A 193 -11.90 24.45 3.25
#